data_AF-A0A9X0DAU6-F1
#
_entry.id   AF-A0A9X0DAU6-F1
#
_cell.length_a   1.000
_cell.length_b   1.000
_cell.length_c   1.000
_cell.angle_alpha   90.00
_cell.angle_beta   90.00
_cell.angle_gamma   90.00
#
_symmetry.space_group_name_H-M   'P 1'
#
loop_
_entity.id
_entity.type
_entity.pdbx_description
1 polymer ?
#
loop_
_entity_poly.entity_id
_entity_poly.type
_entity_poly.pdbx_seq_one_letter_code
_entity_poly.pdbx_strand_id
1 'polypeptide(L)'
;MTAHCAFINMVAEAVDVAEVDQNLTIEILSECGLTSVLTNENKMNIIQSIIVHDAIGKPKILLDQLREGFSALGFLKKMEEYKPLFKPLFVKDDGNVSGEEVVNILNFPSSMEENETATHNFLKAFYIMPVRRFYASS
;
A
#
# COMPACT_ATOMS: atom_id res chain seq x y z
N MET A 1 6.32 -3.50 -15.85
CA MET A 1 4.99 -3.63 -15.22
C MET A 1 4.89 -5.04 -14.66
N THR A 2 4.65 -5.20 -13.36
CA THR A 2 4.45 -6.50 -12.71
C THR A 2 3.13 -7.13 -13.19
N ALA A 3 3.05 -8.47 -13.19
CA ALA A 3 1.84 -9.21 -13.58
C ALA A 3 0.59 -8.76 -12.79
N HIS A 4 0.76 -8.44 -11.50
CA HIS A 4 -0.30 -7.89 -10.65
C HIS A 4 -0.84 -6.53 -11.12
N CYS A 5 0.02 -5.61 -11.59
CA CYS A 5 -0.45 -4.33 -12.13
C CYS A 5 -1.31 -4.51 -13.38
N ALA A 6 -0.92 -5.40 -14.29
CA ALA A 6 -1.71 -5.69 -15.49
C ALA A 6 -3.07 -6.32 -15.13
N PHE A 7 -3.08 -7.24 -14.17
CA PHE A 7 -4.30 -7.85 -13.68
C PHE A 7 -5.23 -6.85 -12.96
N ILE A 8 -4.68 -5.98 -12.12
CA ILE A 8 -5.46 -4.92 -11.45
C ILE A 8 -6.18 -4.04 -12.47
N ASN A 9 -5.47 -3.60 -13.52
CA ASN A 9 -6.08 -2.78 -14.57
C ASN A 9 -7.18 -3.54 -15.31
N MET A 10 -6.94 -4.81 -15.65
CA MET A 10 -7.92 -5.67 -16.31
C MET A 10 -9.20 -5.83 -15.48
N VAL A 11 -9.10 -6.07 -14.17
CA VAL A 11 -10.27 -6.21 -13.29
C VAL A 11 -10.97 -4.86 -13.04
N ALA A 12 -10.20 -3.77 -12.98
CA ALA A 12 -10.76 -2.42 -12.82
C ALA A 12 -11.62 -2.03 -14.04
N GLU A 13 -11.11 -2.29 -15.25
CA GLU A 13 -11.74 -1.96 -16.53
C GLU A 13 -12.86 -2.95 -16.93
N ALA A 14 -12.87 -4.17 -16.37
CA ALA A 14 -13.88 -5.16 -16.66
C ALA A 14 -15.30 -4.69 -16.26
N VAL A 15 -16.22 -4.77 -17.23
CA VAL A 15 -17.66 -4.57 -17.02
C VAL A 15 -18.27 -5.77 -16.30
N ASP A 16 -17.86 -6.97 -16.71
CA ASP A 16 -18.17 -8.23 -16.02
C ASP A 16 -16.87 -9.01 -15.77
N VAL A 17 -16.54 -9.23 -14.50
CA VAL A 17 -15.34 -9.99 -14.11
C VAL A 17 -15.43 -11.47 -14.50
N ALA A 18 -16.59 -12.00 -14.87
CA ALA A 18 -16.73 -13.36 -15.38
C ALA A 18 -15.98 -13.58 -16.71
N GLU A 19 -15.70 -12.51 -17.47
CA GLU A 19 -14.95 -12.55 -18.73
C GLU A 19 -13.42 -12.50 -18.52
N VAL A 20 -12.96 -12.22 -17.31
CA VAL A 20 -11.54 -12.23 -16.94
C VAL A 20 -11.04 -13.67 -16.90
N ASP A 21 -9.80 -13.91 -17.35
CA ASP A 21 -9.19 -15.23 -17.33
C ASP A 21 -9.22 -15.84 -15.91
N GLN A 22 -9.98 -16.92 -15.76
CA GLN A 22 -10.20 -17.58 -14.48
C GLN A 22 -8.94 -18.28 -13.95
N ASN A 23 -8.09 -18.80 -14.83
CA ASN A 23 -6.85 -19.45 -14.41
C ASN A 23 -5.88 -18.40 -13.86
N LEU A 24 -5.72 -17.28 -14.59
CA LEU A 24 -4.91 -16.16 -14.14
C LEU A 24 -5.43 -15.56 -12.83
N THR A 25 -6.76 -15.45 -12.70
CA THR A 25 -7.41 -14.98 -11.48
C THR A 25 -7.07 -15.88 -10.29
N ILE A 26 -7.23 -17.20 -10.42
CA ILE A 26 -6.92 -18.15 -9.35
C ILE A 26 -5.45 -18.08 -8.97
N GLU A 27 -4.55 -18.00 -9.96
CA GLU A 27 -3.11 -17.90 -9.73
C GLU A 27 -2.75 -16.65 -8.91
N ILE A 28 -3.20 -15.48 -9.34
CA ILE A 28 -2.88 -14.21 -8.66
C ILE A 28 -3.51 -14.12 -7.28
N LEU A 29 -4.77 -14.56 -7.13
CA LEU A 29 -5.42 -14.57 -5.83
C LEU A 29 -4.72 -15.52 -4.86
N SER A 30 -4.30 -16.71 -5.33
CA SER A 30 -3.54 -17.65 -4.52
C SER A 30 -2.17 -17.10 -4.13
N GLU A 31 -1.45 -16.41 -5.02
CA GLU A 31 -0.18 -15.75 -4.69
C GLU A 31 -0.37 -14.70 -3.59
N CYS A 32 -1.50 -13.98 -3.61
CA CYS A 32 -1.84 -12.98 -2.61
C CYS A 32 -2.48 -13.56 -1.34
N GLY A 33 -2.61 -14.89 -1.22
CA GLY A 33 -3.24 -15.54 -0.07
C GLY A 33 -4.75 -15.29 0.04
N LEU A 34 -5.41 -14.94 -1.07
CA LEU A 34 -6.84 -14.67 -1.14
C LEU A 34 -7.60 -15.94 -1.53
N THR A 35 -8.57 -16.34 -0.69
CA THR A 35 -9.42 -17.52 -0.92
C THR A 35 -10.80 -17.17 -1.47
N SER A 36 -11.07 -15.88 -1.68
CA SER A 36 -12.36 -15.39 -2.18
C SER A 36 -12.45 -15.55 -3.70
N VAL A 37 -13.65 -15.83 -4.20
CA VAL A 37 -13.93 -15.81 -5.65
C VAL A 37 -14.14 -14.37 -6.10
N LEU A 38 -13.53 -13.97 -7.22
CA LEU A 38 -13.74 -12.66 -7.81
C LEU A 38 -15.18 -12.52 -8.32
N THR A 39 -15.87 -11.48 -7.87
CA THR A 39 -17.22 -11.11 -8.29
C THR A 39 -17.28 -9.61 -8.57
N ASN A 40 -18.27 -9.18 -9.36
CA ASN A 40 -18.46 -7.75 -9.65
C ASN A 40 -18.67 -6.92 -8.37
N GLU A 41 -19.26 -7.52 -7.33
CA GLU A 41 -19.50 -6.88 -6.04
C GLU A 41 -18.23 -6.69 -5.21
N ASN A 42 -17.26 -7.61 -5.31
CA ASN A 42 -16.05 -7.60 -4.49
C ASN A 42 -14.79 -7.13 -5.23
N LYS A 43 -14.90 -6.79 -6.53
CA LYS A 43 -13.74 -6.51 -7.39
C LYS A 43 -12.79 -5.45 -6.83
N MET A 44 -13.33 -4.37 -6.25
CA MET A 44 -12.52 -3.30 -5.66
C MET A 44 -11.80 -3.75 -4.38
N ASN A 45 -12.44 -4.58 -3.56
CA ASN A 45 -11.83 -5.13 -2.35
C ASN A 45 -10.69 -6.09 -2.69
N ILE A 46 -10.86 -6.89 -3.75
CA ILE A 46 -9.81 -7.78 -4.25
C ILE A 46 -8.63 -6.97 -4.79
N ILE A 47 -8.87 -5.95 -5.63
CA ILE A 47 -7.82 -5.06 -6.13
C ILE A 47 -7.02 -4.45 -4.97
N GLN A 48 -7.72 -3.90 -3.97
CA GLN A 48 -7.07 -3.32 -2.79
C GLN A 48 -6.23 -4.35 -2.03
N SER A 49 -6.73 -5.58 -1.90
CA SER A 49 -6.00 -6.65 -1.22
C SER A 49 -4.71 -7.04 -1.95
N ILE A 50 -4.74 -7.09 -3.29
CA ILE A 50 -3.56 -7.33 -4.13
C ILE A 50 -2.55 -6.19 -3.98
N ILE A 51 -3.01 -4.93 -4.00
CA ILE A 51 -2.15 -3.76 -3.78
C ILE A 51 -1.49 -3.82 -2.40
N VAL A 52 -2.24 -4.13 -1.35
CA VAL A 52 -1.71 -4.27 0.01
C VAL A 52 -0.68 -5.40 0.09
N HIS A 53 -0.95 -6.53 -0.55
CA HIS A 53 0.01 -7.64 -0.59
C HIS A 53 1.34 -7.21 -1.24
N ASP A 54 1.31 -6.55 -2.39
CA ASP A 54 2.53 -6.12 -3.08
C ASP A 54 3.25 -4.97 -2.39
N ALA A 55 2.52 -3.95 -1.94
CA ALA A 55 3.09 -2.75 -1.37
C ALA A 55 3.55 -2.92 0.08
N ILE A 56 2.92 -3.82 0.84
CA ILE A 56 3.16 -3.98 2.28
C ILE A 56 3.59 -5.41 2.61
N GLY A 57 2.85 -6.41 2.12
CA GLY A 57 3.10 -7.82 2.44
C GLY A 57 4.51 -8.29 2.03
N LYS A 58 4.85 -8.14 0.75
CA LYS A 58 6.17 -8.56 0.22
C LYS A 58 7.34 -7.84 0.90
N PRO A 59 7.36 -6.50 1.04
CA PRO A 59 8.43 -5.81 1.77
C PRO A 59 8.52 -6.23 3.23
N LYS A 60 7.38 -6.46 3.90
CA LYS A 60 7.36 -6.90 5.30
C LYS A 60 8.07 -8.24 5.48
N ILE A 61 7.82 -9.23 4.62
CA ILE A 61 8.47 -10.54 4.71
C ILE A 61 10.00 -10.40 4.63
N LEU A 62 10.50 -9.57 3.70
CA LEU A 62 11.94 -9.32 3.57
C LEU A 62 12.52 -8.59 4.80
N LEU A 63 11.78 -7.63 5.35
CA LEU A 63 12.19 -6.92 6.57
C LEU A 63 12.19 -7.84 7.80
N ASP A 64 11.23 -8.76 7.90
CA ASP A 64 11.18 -9.76 8.96
C ASP A 64 12.37 -10.72 8.86
N GLN A 65 12.72 -11.19 7.67
CA GLN A 65 13.93 -11.99 7.44
C GLN A 65 15.22 -11.23 7.78
N LEU A 66 15.31 -9.95 7.40
CA LEU A 66 16.45 -9.10 7.76
C LEU A 66 16.56 -8.94 9.28
N ARG A 67 15.43 -8.74 9.96
CA ARG A 67 15.35 -8.64 11.42
C ARG A 67 15.81 -9.94 12.09
N GLU A 68 15.37 -11.09 11.59
CA GLU A 68 15.82 -12.41 12.09
C GLU A 68 17.33 -12.57 11.94
N GLY A 69 17.90 -12.20 10.79
CA GLY A 69 19.35 -12.21 10.56
C GLY A 69 20.11 -11.33 11.54
N PHE A 70 19.64 -10.09 11.78
CA PHE A 70 20.22 -9.21 12.78
C PHE A 70 20.09 -9.76 14.21
N SER A 71 19.01 -10.47 14.50
CA SER A 71 18.79 -11.11 15.80
C SER A 71 19.81 -12.22 16.02
N ALA A 72 19.99 -13.09 15.02
CA ALA A 72 20.92 -14.22 15.05
C ALA A 72 22.39 -13.77 15.25
N LEU A 73 22.76 -12.60 14.72
CA LEU A 73 24.09 -12.02 14.87
C LEU A 73 24.26 -11.20 16.17
N GLY A 74 23.24 -11.14 17.03
CA GLY A 74 23.24 -10.30 18.25
C GLY A 74 23.19 -8.80 17.98
N PHE A 75 23.00 -8.41 16.72
CA PHE A 75 23.05 -7.03 16.25
C PHE A 75 21.82 -6.24 16.73
N LEU A 76 20.64 -6.86 16.80
CA LEU A 76 19.44 -6.20 17.34
C LEU A 76 19.65 -5.68 18.78
N LYS A 77 20.35 -6.44 19.62
CA LYS A 77 20.66 -6.01 21.00
C LYS A 77 21.54 -4.77 21.02
N LYS A 78 22.51 -4.70 20.10
CA LYS A 78 23.40 -3.53 19.93
C LYS A 78 22.67 -2.34 19.32
N MET A 79 21.72 -2.56 18.41
CA MET A 79 20.86 -1.51 17.88
C MET A 79 19.97 -0.89 18.97
N GLU A 80 19.43 -1.71 19.87
CA GLU A 80 18.66 -1.22 21.02
C GLU A 80 19.52 -0.46 22.04
N GLU A 81 20.76 -0.90 22.26
CA GLU A 81 21.72 -0.24 23.16
C GLU A 81 22.21 1.12 22.62
N TYR A 82 22.35 1.26 21.30
CA TYR A 82 22.89 2.45 20.64
C TYR A 82 21.94 3.05 19.59
N LYS A 83 20.65 3.18 19.91
CA LYS A 83 19.61 3.69 18.98
C LYS A 83 19.98 4.94 18.19
N PRO A 84 20.56 6.00 18.79
CA PRO A 84 20.90 7.22 18.06
C PRO A 84 21.95 7.00 16.95
N LEU A 85 22.85 6.02 17.12
CA LEU A 85 23.86 5.68 16.13
C LEU A 85 23.26 4.91 14.94
N PHE A 86 22.31 4.02 15.21
CA PHE A 86 21.72 3.16 14.19
C PHE A 86 20.53 3.78 13.47
N LYS A 87 19.79 4.71 14.11
CA LYS A 87 18.61 5.36 13.52
C LYS A 87 18.86 5.92 12.10
N PRO A 88 19.95 6.66 11.82
CA PRO A 88 20.19 7.22 10.48
C PRO A 88 20.46 6.17 9.39
N LEU A 89 20.80 4.93 9.76
CA LEU A 89 21.07 3.84 8.81
C LEU A 89 19.79 3.23 8.24
N PHE A 90 18.67 3.34 8.97
CA PHE A 90 17.39 2.72 8.62
C PHE A 90 16.27 3.74 8.40
N VAL A 91 16.42 4.94 8.94
CA VAL A 91 15.47 6.04 8.82
C VAL A 91 16.22 7.20 8.21
N LYS A 92 15.74 7.68 7.05
CA LYS A 92 16.23 8.93 6.47
C LYS A 92 15.97 10.04 7.51
N ASP A 93 17.04 10.72 7.94
CA ASP A 93 17.04 11.71 9.03
C ASP A 93 15.77 12.55 9.06
N ASP A 94 15.15 12.64 10.25
CA ASP A 94 14.15 13.57 10.85
C ASP A 94 13.39 14.59 9.97
N GLY A 95 13.30 14.35 8.67
CA GLY A 95 12.43 15.01 7.73
C GLY A 95 11.05 14.51 8.05
N ASN A 96 10.40 15.26 8.94
CA ASN A 96 8.98 15.17 9.19
C ASN A 96 8.30 15.17 7.81
N VAL A 97 7.93 13.99 7.29
CA VAL A 97 7.32 13.90 5.97
C VAL A 97 6.00 14.65 6.07
N SER A 98 5.99 15.85 5.53
CA SER A 98 4.84 16.73 5.56
C SER A 98 3.74 16.14 4.68
N GLY A 99 2.49 16.45 5.01
CA GLY A 99 1.35 16.10 4.15
C GLY A 99 1.54 16.57 2.70
N GLU A 100 2.23 17.70 2.53
CA GLU A 100 2.58 18.26 1.23
C GLU A 100 3.58 17.40 0.46
N GLU A 101 4.62 16.88 1.13
CA GLU A 101 5.57 15.95 0.50
C GLU A 101 4.90 14.65 0.06
N VAL A 102 3.95 14.13 0.85
CA VAL A 102 3.15 12.95 0.44
C VAL A 102 2.28 13.28 -0.77
N VAL A 103 1.58 14.42 -0.76
CA VAL A 103 0.73 14.82 -1.89
C VAL A 103 1.54 15.01 -3.18
N ASN A 104 2.76 15.53 -3.08
CA ASN A 104 3.63 15.79 -4.23
C ASN A 104 4.19 14.52 -4.89
N ILE A 105 4.25 13.40 -4.17
CA ILE A 105 4.67 12.11 -4.74
C ILE A 105 3.49 11.26 -5.26
N LEU A 106 2.25 11.63 -4.93
CA LEU A 106 1.06 10.96 -5.45
C LEU A 106 0.84 11.37 -6.91
N ASN A 107 0.98 10.40 -7.82
CA ASN A 107 0.67 10.60 -9.23
C ASN A 107 -0.82 10.33 -9.47
N PHE A 108 -1.57 11.39 -9.76
CA PHE A 108 -2.98 11.29 -10.13
C PHE A 108 -3.15 11.34 -11.66
N PRO A 109 -4.20 10.70 -12.21
CA PRO A 109 -4.53 10.80 -13.62
C PRO A 109 -4.75 12.25 -14.06
N SER A 110 -4.34 12.59 -15.29
CA SER A 110 -4.49 13.94 -15.86
C SER A 110 -5.93 14.30 -16.22
N SER A 111 -6.83 13.33 -16.27
CA SER A 111 -8.28 13.48 -16.45
C SER A 111 -8.98 12.65 -15.38
N MET A 112 -9.89 13.27 -14.64
CA MET A 112 -10.69 12.65 -13.59
C MET A 112 -12.14 13.10 -13.73
N GLU A 113 -13.08 12.21 -13.49
CA GLU A 113 -14.51 12.53 -13.42
C GLU A 113 -14.82 13.39 -12.18
N GLU A 114 -16.03 13.96 -12.11
CA GLU A 114 -16.40 14.93 -11.06
C GLU A 114 -16.39 14.30 -9.65
N ASN A 115 -16.84 13.04 -9.55
CA ASN A 115 -16.76 12.22 -8.34
C ASN A 115 -15.30 11.88 -7.94
N GLU A 116 -14.46 11.52 -8.90
CA GLU A 116 -13.04 11.22 -8.69
C GLU A 116 -12.29 12.48 -8.24
N THR A 117 -12.63 13.63 -8.81
CA THR A 117 -12.11 14.94 -8.43
C THR A 117 -12.45 15.28 -6.98
N ALA A 118 -13.68 14.98 -6.53
CA ALA A 118 -14.10 15.17 -5.15
C ALA A 118 -13.32 14.26 -4.18
N THR A 119 -13.16 12.98 -4.50
CA THR A 119 -12.36 12.02 -3.70
C THR A 119 -10.89 12.43 -3.65
N HIS A 120 -10.33 12.90 -4.77
CA HIS A 120 -8.97 13.43 -4.84
C HIS A 120 -8.78 14.66 -3.93
N ASN A 121 -9.71 15.60 -3.95
CA ASN A 121 -9.67 16.78 -3.10
C ASN A 121 -9.77 16.42 -1.62
N PHE A 122 -10.60 15.42 -1.28
CA PHE A 122 -10.69 14.89 0.07
C PHE A 122 -9.37 14.24 0.53
N LEU A 123 -8.75 13.42 -0.31
CA LEU A 123 -7.46 12.78 0.01
C LEU A 123 -6.36 13.82 0.24
N LYS A 124 -6.27 14.84 -0.62
CA LYS A 124 -5.34 15.96 -0.41
C LYS A 124 -5.58 16.67 0.91
N ALA A 125 -6.84 16.98 1.22
CA ALA A 125 -7.19 17.62 2.49
C ALA A 125 -6.84 16.72 3.70
N PHE A 126 -7.07 15.41 3.61
CA PHE A 126 -6.75 14.45 4.66
C PHE A 126 -5.25 14.40 4.98
N TYR A 127 -4.39 14.34 3.95
CA TYR A 127 -2.94 14.29 4.15
C TYR A 127 -2.35 15.63 4.64
N ILE A 128 -2.93 16.76 4.22
CA ILE A 128 -2.45 18.10 4.58
C ILE A 128 -3.00 18.57 5.94
N MET A 129 -4.17 18.07 6.38
CA MET A 129 -4.77 18.50 7.65
C MET A 129 -4.08 17.87 8.88
N PRO A 130 -3.74 18.66 9.91
CA PRO A 130 -3.27 18.12 11.18
C PRO A 130 -4.38 17.31 11.88
N VAL A 131 -4.03 16.07 12.27
CA VAL A 131 -4.87 15.00 12.88
C VAL A 131 -5.79 15.48 14.03
N ARG A 132 -5.53 16.64 14.64
CA ARG A 132 -6.30 17.17 15.79
C ARG A 132 -7.74 17.61 15.48
N ARG A 133 -8.20 17.72 14.23
CA ARG A 133 -9.57 18.16 13.92
C ARG A 133 -10.63 17.04 13.87
N PHE A 134 -10.26 15.77 13.89
CA PHE A 134 -11.24 14.68 13.82
C PHE A 134 -11.96 14.35 15.15
N TYR A 135 -11.52 14.92 16.28
CA TYR A 135 -12.11 14.65 17.61
C TYR A 135 -12.86 15.83 18.24
N ALA A 136 -13.03 16.96 17.53
CA ALA A 136 -13.69 18.14 18.06
C ALA A 136 -15.06 18.37 17.42
N SER A 137 -15.96 17.38 17.51
CA SER A 137 -17.42 17.55 17.33
C SER A 137 -18.12 16.30 17.85
N SER A 138 -18.30 16.23 19.17
CA SER A 138 -19.34 15.45 19.86
C SER A 138 -20.14 16.43 20.71
#